data_AF-A0A3A9YJ44-F1
#
_entry.id   AF-A0A3A9YJ44-F1
#
_cell.length_a   1.000
_cell.length_b   1.000
_cell.length_c   1.000
_cell.angle_alpha   90.00
_cell.angle_beta   90.00
_cell.angle_gamma   90.00
#
_symmetry.space_group_name_H-M   'P 1'
#
loop_
_entity.id
_entity.type
_entity.pdbx_description
1 polymer ?
#
loop_
_entity_poly.entity_id
_entity_poly.type
_entity_poly.pdbx_seq_one_letter_code
_entity_poly.pdbx_strand_id
1 'polypeptide(L)'
;MRKVLLITICLVSASCARKVEPTVENINKIFASQDFTFEFHKLGETKKSISFRDDYLVYKSDQPTLRREITYDEVLLINDFIQNIVNSHQNDLDIESSSYYILKNTAYKTTIISEQEDFYFEALLKTLKLIE
;
A
#
# COMPACT_ATOMS: atom_id res chain seq x y z
N MET A 1 20.94 -13.32 -36.38
CA MET A 1 21.11 -13.06 -34.93
C MET A 1 20.66 -11.67 -34.45
N ARG A 2 20.59 -10.62 -35.29
CA ARG A 2 20.09 -9.28 -34.87
C ARG A 2 18.57 -9.16 -34.61
N LYS A 3 17.74 -10.05 -35.18
CA LYS A 3 16.27 -9.97 -35.06
C LYS A 3 15.72 -10.52 -33.74
N VAL A 4 16.48 -11.37 -33.03
CA VAL A 4 16.04 -11.96 -31.75
C VAL A 4 16.27 -11.00 -30.59
N LEU A 5 17.29 -10.15 -30.66
CA LEU A 5 17.63 -9.17 -29.61
C LEU A 5 16.51 -8.12 -29.39
N LEU A 6 15.76 -7.77 -30.44
CA LEU A 6 14.66 -6.80 -30.38
C LEU A 6 13.43 -7.33 -29.63
N ILE A 7 13.20 -8.65 -29.63
CA ILE A 7 12.05 -9.26 -28.94
C ILE A 7 12.29 -9.28 -27.42
N THR A 8 13.54 -9.46 -26.99
CA THR A 8 13.89 -9.48 -25.55
C THR A 8 13.77 -8.10 -24.90
N ILE A 9 14.03 -7.01 -25.64
CA ILE A 9 13.95 -5.63 -25.11
C ILE A 9 12.49 -5.19 -24.88
N CYS A 10 11.53 -5.70 -25.67
CA CYS A 10 10.11 -5.39 -25.48
C CYS A 10 9.44 -6.13 -24.32
N LEU A 11 10.03 -7.21 -23.79
CA LEU A 11 9.46 -7.98 -22.68
C LEU A 11 9.82 -7.44 -21.28
N VAL A 12 10.81 -6.54 -21.18
CA VAL A 12 11.31 -6.03 -19.89
C VAL A 12 10.59 -4.75 -19.44
N SER A 13 9.77 -4.11 -20.29
CA SER A 13 9.15 -2.82 -19.99
C SER A 13 7.78 -2.90 -19.29
N ALA A 14 7.26 -4.09 -18.97
CA ALA A 14 5.91 -4.26 -18.42
C ALA A 14 5.84 -4.69 -16.94
N SER A 15 6.91 -4.53 -16.15
CA SER A 15 6.84 -4.79 -14.69
C SER A 15 6.31 -3.56 -13.91
N CYS A 16 5.24 -2.95 -14.42
CA CYS A 16 4.45 -1.98 -13.65
C CYS A 16 3.24 -2.73 -13.11
N ALA A 17 3.11 -2.81 -11.79
CA ALA A 17 1.93 -3.39 -11.14
C ALA A 17 0.64 -2.81 -11.77
N ARG A 18 -0.30 -3.69 -12.11
CA ARG A 18 -1.54 -3.31 -12.77
C ARG A 18 -2.35 -2.38 -11.85
N LYS A 19 -2.70 -1.19 -12.35
CA LYS A 19 -3.63 -0.31 -11.64
C LYS A 19 -5.01 -0.94 -11.60
N VAL A 20 -5.61 -1.01 -10.42
CA VAL A 20 -6.94 -1.56 -10.18
C VAL A 20 -7.74 -0.60 -9.29
N GLU A 21 -9.05 -0.56 -9.51
CA GLU A 21 -9.97 0.23 -8.69
C GLU A 21 -9.94 -0.23 -7.22
N PRO A 22 -10.08 0.69 -6.26
CA PRO A 22 -10.12 0.39 -4.84
C PRO A 22 -11.47 -0.23 -4.48
N THR A 23 -11.65 -1.50 -4.81
CA THR A 23 -12.82 -2.30 -4.42
C THR A 23 -12.40 -3.40 -3.47
N VAL A 24 -13.31 -3.81 -2.57
CA VAL A 24 -13.05 -4.92 -1.61
C VAL A 24 -12.48 -6.16 -2.31
N GLU A 25 -13.00 -6.51 -3.50
CA GLU A 25 -12.50 -7.64 -4.28
C GLU A 25 -11.02 -7.48 -4.68
N ASN A 26 -10.63 -6.30 -5.17
CA ASN A 26 -9.25 -6.03 -5.60
C ASN A 26 -8.29 -5.91 -4.42
N ILE A 27 -8.75 -5.38 -3.30
CA ILE A 27 -8.00 -5.33 -2.04
C ILE A 27 -7.70 -6.74 -1.55
N ASN A 28 -8.72 -7.61 -1.49
CA ASN A 28 -8.54 -9.00 -1.08
C ASN A 28 -7.54 -9.77 -1.98
N LYS A 29 -7.49 -9.46 -3.30
CA LYS A 29 -6.47 -10.02 -4.21
C LYS A 29 -5.06 -9.58 -3.84
N ILE A 30 -4.87 -8.36 -3.32
CA ILE A 30 -3.58 -7.87 -2.85
C ILE A 30 -3.22 -8.52 -1.51
N PHE A 31 -4.17 -8.61 -0.58
CA PHE A 31 -3.92 -9.25 0.72
C PHE A 31 -3.60 -10.74 0.61
N ALA A 32 -4.25 -11.44 -0.32
CA ALA A 32 -4.02 -12.87 -0.56
C ALA A 32 -2.57 -13.21 -0.94
N SER A 33 -1.77 -12.24 -1.40
CA SER A 33 -0.35 -12.51 -1.68
C SER A 33 0.51 -12.60 -0.43
N GLN A 34 0.04 -12.12 0.74
CA GLN A 34 0.81 -12.00 1.99
C GLN A 34 2.10 -11.16 1.90
N ASP A 35 2.48 -10.75 0.69
CA ASP A 35 3.49 -9.75 0.38
C ASP A 35 2.79 -8.53 -0.23
N PHE A 36 2.64 -7.47 0.56
CA PHE A 36 2.07 -6.22 0.09
C PHE A 36 2.64 -5.03 0.86
N THR A 37 2.44 -3.84 0.31
CA THR A 37 2.85 -2.58 0.91
C THR A 37 1.68 -1.62 0.90
N PHE A 38 1.45 -1.02 2.05
CA PHE A 38 0.50 0.05 2.26
C PHE A 38 1.26 1.35 2.52
N GLU A 39 1.11 2.32 1.62
CA GLU A 39 1.78 3.61 1.69
C GLU A 39 0.77 4.70 2.00
N PHE A 40 1.22 5.67 2.79
CA PHE A 40 0.49 6.88 3.10
C PHE A 40 1.26 8.09 2.60
N HIS A 41 0.62 8.86 1.73
CA HIS A 41 1.15 10.07 1.11
C HIS A 41 0.34 11.24 1.62
N LYS A 42 0.76 11.77 2.76
CA LYS A 42 0.17 12.97 3.35
C LYS A 42 0.62 14.21 2.58
N LEU A 43 -0.31 15.11 2.31
CA LEU A 43 -0.02 16.34 1.56
C LEU A 43 1.07 17.16 2.28
N GLY A 44 2.16 17.46 1.57
CA GLY A 44 3.28 18.25 2.09
C GLY A 44 4.23 17.53 3.05
N GLU A 45 4.03 16.22 3.30
CA GLU A 45 4.88 15.43 4.20
C GLU A 45 5.63 14.30 3.49
N THR A 46 6.61 13.71 4.19
CA THR A 46 7.31 12.52 3.70
C THR A 46 6.38 11.30 3.74
N LYS A 47 6.37 10.53 2.66
CA LYS A 47 5.64 9.27 2.56
C LYS A 47 6.04 8.31 3.69
N LYS A 48 5.03 7.75 4.36
CA LYS A 48 5.18 6.64 5.32
C LYS A 48 4.70 5.35 4.67
N SER A 49 5.23 4.19 5.06
CA SER A 49 4.77 2.92 4.52
C SER A 49 4.92 1.75 5.48
N ILE A 50 3.95 0.84 5.46
CA ILE A 50 3.99 -0.45 6.14
C ILE A 50 4.05 -1.53 5.05
N SER A 51 5.06 -2.40 5.10
CA SER A 51 5.18 -3.57 4.22
C SER A 51 5.10 -4.85 5.01
N PHE A 52 4.41 -5.84 4.46
CA PHE A 52 4.32 -7.20 5.00
C PHE A 52 5.06 -8.11 4.06
N ARG A 53 6.03 -8.87 4.58
CA ARG A 53 6.83 -9.84 3.81
C ARG A 53 7.32 -10.94 4.74
N ASP A 54 7.08 -12.19 4.38
CA ASP A 54 7.63 -13.35 5.07
C ASP A 54 7.45 -13.29 6.60
N ASP A 55 6.24 -12.95 7.06
CA ASP A 55 5.87 -12.77 8.48
C ASP A 55 6.55 -11.60 9.21
N TYR A 56 7.15 -10.66 8.46
CA TYR A 56 7.66 -9.40 9.00
C TYR A 56 6.79 -8.21 8.59
N LEU A 57 6.58 -7.32 9.55
CA LEU A 57 6.16 -5.95 9.33
C LEU A 57 7.39 -5.05 9.23
N VAL A 58 7.47 -4.28 8.16
CA VAL A 58 8.49 -3.25 7.94
C VAL A 58 7.83 -1.89 7.85
N TYR A 59 8.14 -1.00 8.79
CA TYR A 59 7.67 0.38 8.79
C TYR A 59 8.78 1.34 8.36
N LYS A 60 8.50 2.16 7.36
CA LYS A 60 9.39 3.21 6.86
C LYS A 60 8.74 4.58 7.02
N SER A 61 9.54 5.52 7.49
CA SER A 61 9.19 6.93 7.68
C SER A 61 10.44 7.80 7.46
N ASP A 62 10.43 9.02 7.96
CA ASP A 62 11.59 9.90 8.13
C ASP A 62 12.55 9.40 9.23
N GLN A 63 12.08 8.52 10.12
CA GLN A 63 12.88 7.87 11.15
C GLN A 63 13.51 6.56 10.64
N PRO A 64 14.51 5.99 11.37
CA PRO A 64 15.07 4.69 11.03
C PRO A 64 14.00 3.62 10.80
N THR A 65 14.22 2.77 9.79
CA THR A 65 13.27 1.71 9.45
C THR A 65 13.10 0.74 10.61
N LEU A 66 11.85 0.52 11.02
CA LEU A 66 11.51 -0.47 12.02
C LEU A 66 11.12 -1.77 11.32
N ARG A 67 11.67 -2.89 11.81
CA ARG A 67 11.33 -4.24 11.35
C ARG A 67 11.06 -5.13 12.54
N ARG A 68 9.92 -5.84 12.52
CA ARG A 68 9.55 -6.83 13.53
C ARG A 68 8.70 -7.93 12.94
N GLU A 69 8.61 -9.04 13.65
CA GLU A 69 7.63 -10.09 13.35
C GLU A 69 6.20 -9.55 13.51
N ILE A 70 5.29 -10.09 12.72
CA ILE A 70 3.87 -9.77 12.77
C ILE A 70 3.05 -11.01 13.09
N THR A 71 2.01 -10.80 13.89
CA THR A 71 1.02 -11.85 14.18
C THR A 71 -0.10 -11.84 13.15
N TYR A 72 -0.79 -12.98 13.02
CA TYR A 72 -1.94 -13.08 12.12
C TYR A 72 -3.05 -12.08 12.49
N ASP A 73 -3.31 -11.86 13.78
CA ASP A 73 -4.32 -10.90 14.25
C ASP A 73 -3.99 -9.46 13.82
N GLU A 74 -2.72 -9.08 13.83
CA GLU A 74 -2.29 -7.77 13.34
C GLU A 74 -2.49 -7.65 11.82
N VAL A 75 -2.25 -8.71 11.05
CA VAL A 75 -2.55 -8.72 9.60
C VAL A 75 -4.05 -8.50 9.35
N LEU A 76 -4.91 -9.17 10.12
CA LEU A 76 -6.37 -8.98 10.04
C LEU A 76 -6.77 -7.54 10.39
N LEU A 77 -6.19 -6.97 11.45
CA LEU A 77 -6.43 -5.59 11.85
C LEU A 77 -6.08 -4.58 10.73
N ILE A 78 -4.95 -4.80 10.06
CA ILE A 78 -4.52 -3.98 8.92
C ILE A 78 -5.46 -4.15 7.72
N ASN A 79 -5.94 -5.37 7.48
CA ASN A 79 -6.93 -5.63 6.44
C ASN A 79 -8.25 -4.91 6.70
N ASP A 80 -8.76 -4.97 7.93
CA ASP A 80 -9.98 -4.28 8.32
C ASP A 80 -9.83 -2.76 8.22
N PHE A 81 -8.68 -2.22 8.65
CA PHE A 81 -8.34 -0.81 8.44
C PHE A 81 -8.40 -0.43 6.97
N ILE A 82 -7.75 -1.21 6.09
CA ILE A 82 -7.70 -0.90 4.66
C ILE A 82 -9.08 -1.02 4.01
N GLN A 83 -9.90 -2.00 4.41
CA GLN A 83 -11.27 -2.11 3.91
C GLN A 83 -12.13 -0.90 4.32
N ASN A 84 -11.97 -0.38 5.53
CA ASN A 84 -12.71 0.79 5.99
C ASN A 84 -12.38 2.05 5.17
N ILE A 85 -11.09 2.32 4.91
CA ILE A 85 -10.69 3.48 4.08
C ILE A 85 -11.11 3.34 2.61
N VAL A 86 -11.20 2.10 2.11
CA VAL A 86 -11.66 1.79 0.75
C VAL A 86 -13.15 2.07 0.63
N ASN A 87 -13.94 1.70 1.64
CA ASN A 87 -15.37 1.99 1.67
C ASN A 87 -15.67 3.49 1.75
N SER A 88 -14.75 4.30 2.27
CA SER A 88 -14.86 5.76 2.29
C SER A 88 -14.15 6.45 1.11
N HIS A 89 -13.77 5.69 0.08
CA HIS A 89 -13.08 6.23 -1.08
C HIS A 89 -13.94 7.25 -1.84
N GLN A 90 -13.36 8.40 -2.16
CA GLN A 90 -13.96 9.45 -2.98
C GLN A 90 -13.36 9.43 -4.38
N ASN A 91 -14.20 9.25 -5.40
CA ASN A 91 -13.77 9.26 -6.80
C ASN A 91 -13.51 10.67 -7.35
N ASP A 92 -14.05 11.69 -6.68
CA ASP A 92 -14.05 13.08 -7.18
C ASP A 92 -12.87 13.93 -6.68
N LEU A 93 -12.03 13.38 -5.79
CA LEU A 93 -10.86 14.07 -5.24
C LEU A 93 -9.60 13.75 -6.06
N ASP A 94 -8.69 14.71 -6.14
CA ASP A 94 -7.43 14.59 -6.88
C ASP A 94 -6.23 14.35 -5.94
N ILE A 95 -5.32 13.48 -6.39
CA ILE A 95 -4.09 13.09 -5.71
C ILE A 95 -3.14 14.29 -5.53
N GLU A 96 -3.17 15.26 -6.45
CA GLU A 96 -2.29 16.44 -6.37
C GLU A 96 -2.69 17.42 -5.25
N SER A 97 -3.95 17.36 -4.81
CA SER A 97 -4.52 18.29 -3.83
C SER A 97 -4.94 17.64 -2.51
N SER A 98 -4.78 16.32 -2.38
CA SER A 98 -5.30 15.54 -1.24
C SER A 98 -4.27 14.57 -0.67
N SER A 99 -4.35 14.28 0.63
CA SER A 99 -3.69 13.10 1.19
C SER A 99 -4.30 11.83 0.60
N TYR A 100 -3.47 10.82 0.34
CA TYR A 100 -3.93 9.58 -0.28
C TYR A 100 -3.12 8.37 0.18
N TYR A 101 -3.69 7.19 -0.04
CA TYR A 101 -3.09 5.91 0.26
C TYR A 101 -2.80 5.14 -1.02
N ILE A 102 -1.77 4.30 -0.97
CA ILE A 102 -1.48 3.31 -2.02
C ILE A 102 -1.39 1.94 -1.37
N LEU A 103 -2.23 1.01 -1.81
CA LEU A 103 -2.04 -0.41 -1.53
C LEU A 103 -1.47 -1.08 -2.77
N LYS A 104 -0.38 -1.85 -2.63
CA LYS A 104 0.24 -2.54 -3.77
C LYS A 104 0.95 -3.83 -3.39
N ASN A 105 1.03 -4.75 -4.34
CA ASN A 105 1.96 -5.86 -4.37
C ASN A 105 2.68 -5.90 -5.74
N THR A 106 3.35 -7.00 -6.05
CA THR A 106 4.04 -7.18 -7.34
C THR A 106 3.10 -7.12 -8.55
N ALA A 107 1.85 -7.56 -8.40
CA ALA A 107 0.90 -7.69 -9.51
C ALA A 107 -0.07 -6.51 -9.64
N TYR A 108 -0.48 -5.92 -8.52
CA TYR A 108 -1.57 -4.95 -8.45
C TYR A 108 -1.19 -3.73 -7.63
N LYS A 109 -1.75 -2.59 -8.01
CA LYS A 109 -1.65 -1.32 -7.29
C LYS A 109 -3.01 -0.65 -7.31
N THR A 110 -3.44 -0.14 -6.17
CA THR A 110 -4.63 0.69 -6.04
C THR A 110 -4.29 1.97 -5.27
N THR A 111 -4.96 3.06 -5.62
CA THR A 111 -4.86 4.35 -4.93
C THR A 111 -6.20 4.59 -4.27
N ILE A 112 -6.18 4.98 -2.99
CA ILE A 112 -7.37 5.25 -2.21
C ILE A 112 -7.26 6.68 -1.69
N ILE A 113 -8.21 7.54 -2.06
CA ILE A 113 -8.36 8.90 -1.52
C ILE A 113 -9.58 8.88 -0.61
N SER A 114 -9.44 9.31 0.64
CA SER A 114 -10.49 9.23 1.66
C SER A 114 -10.55 10.54 2.46
N GLU A 115 -11.75 10.96 2.85
CA GLU A 115 -11.96 12.10 3.78
C GLU A 115 -11.53 11.77 5.22
N GLN A 116 -11.36 10.48 5.53
CA GLN A 116 -10.84 10.04 6.82
C GLN A 116 -9.38 10.46 6.92
N GLU A 117 -9.18 11.57 7.62
CA GLU A 117 -7.93 12.32 7.78
C GLU A 117 -6.75 11.46 8.25
N ASP A 118 -5.56 12.03 8.11
CA ASP A 118 -4.26 11.47 8.51
C ASP A 118 -4.24 10.80 9.90
N PHE A 119 -5.14 11.23 10.80
CA PHE A 119 -5.36 10.66 12.13
C PHE A 119 -5.56 9.14 12.13
N TYR A 120 -6.27 8.60 11.13
CA TYR A 120 -6.55 7.16 11.07
C TYR A 120 -5.29 6.35 10.82
N PHE A 121 -4.38 6.84 9.97
CA PHE A 121 -3.10 6.17 9.74
C PHE A 121 -2.22 6.20 10.99
N GLU A 122 -2.18 7.33 11.71
CA GLU A 122 -1.46 7.40 12.98
C GLU A 122 -2.04 6.45 14.04
N ALA A 123 -3.36 6.33 14.12
CA ALA A 123 -4.02 5.38 15.00
C ALA A 123 -3.65 3.94 14.66
N LEU A 124 -3.55 3.57 13.38
CA LEU A 124 -3.04 2.27 12.93
C LEU A 124 -1.59 2.06 13.42
N LEU A 125 -0.71 3.04 13.22
CA LEU A 125 0.69 2.94 13.64
C LEU A 125 0.83 2.76 15.15
N LYS A 126 0.06 3.49 15.95
CA LYS A 126 0.02 3.33 17.43
C LYS A 126 -0.51 1.98 17.85
N THR A 127 -1.60 1.52 17.19
CA THR A 127 -2.20 0.20 17.47
C THR A 127 -1.21 -0.93 17.18
N LEU A 128 -0.40 -0.78 16.12
CA LEU A 128 0.68 -1.70 15.76
C LEU A 128 1.98 -1.44 16.55
N LYS A 129 1.99 -0.53 17.53
CA LYS A 129 3.15 -0.18 18.35
C LYS A 129 4.39 0.21 17.52
N LEU A 130 4.18 0.90 16.41
CA LEU A 130 5.23 1.35 15.49
C LEU A 130 5.72 2.77 15.82
N ILE A 131 4.91 3.52 16.56
CA ILE A 131 5.17 4.85 17.08
C ILE A 131 4.58 4.94 18.50
N GLU A 132 5.01 5.94 19.28
CA GLU A 132 4.49 6.24 20.63
C GLU A 132 3.14 6.99 20.62
#